data_AF-A0A7S4QF61-F1
#
_entry.id   AF-A0A7S4QF61-F1
#
_cell.length_a   1.000
_cell.length_b   1.000
_cell.length_c   1.000
_cell.angle_alpha   90.00
_cell.angle_beta   90.00
_cell.angle_gamma   90.00
#
_symmetry.space_group_name_H-M   'P 1'
#
loop_
_entity.id
_entity.type
_entity.pdbx_description
1 polymer ?
#
loop_
_entity_poly.entity_id
_entity_poly.type
_entity_poly.pdbx_seq_one_letter_code
_entity_poly.pdbx_strand_id
1 'polypeptide(L)'
;AAPGQPPPPLPLRGHLATVFGLAGARLGLPRQAAVQAFSHCGVRDAVSAAVRLGLVGPLAGIGLQTRLMHELAPEVGAAHAGGISQAAPCAPLVDCVQAAHELLHARLFLT
;
A
#
# COMPACT_ATOMS: atom_id res chain seq x y z
N ALA A 1 3.60 23.18 -25.47
CA ALA A 1 2.96 22.02 -26.11
C ALA A 1 2.40 22.48 -27.45
N ALA A 2 2.66 21.74 -28.54
CA ALA A 2 2.17 22.05 -29.87
C ALA A 2 0.63 21.85 -29.95
N PRO A 3 -0.09 22.63 -30.77
CA PRO A 3 -1.52 22.44 -30.96
C PRO A 3 -1.79 21.11 -31.68
N GLY A 4 -2.55 20.20 -31.03
CA GLY A 4 -2.97 18.92 -31.63
C GLY A 4 -2.56 17.66 -30.86
N GLN A 5 -1.79 17.77 -29.77
CA GLN A 5 -1.48 16.63 -28.91
C GLN A 5 -2.64 16.41 -27.91
N PRO A 6 -3.18 15.18 -27.77
CA PRO A 6 -4.16 14.91 -26.72
C PRO A 6 -3.55 15.31 -25.37
N PRO A 7 -4.33 15.92 -24.46
CA PRO A 7 -3.80 16.31 -23.16
C PRO A 7 -3.14 15.09 -22.51
N PRO A 8 -1.95 15.24 -21.89
CA PRO A 8 -1.33 14.11 -21.19
C PRO A 8 -2.37 13.54 -20.23
N PRO A 9 -2.50 12.20 -20.12
CA PRO A 9 -3.50 11.60 -19.26
C PRO A 9 -3.35 12.21 -17.87
N LEU A 10 -4.40 12.91 -17.44
CA LEU A 10 -4.44 13.48 -16.10
C LEU A 10 -4.20 12.32 -15.13
N PRO A 11 -3.29 12.44 -14.14
CA PRO A 11 -3.11 11.38 -13.16
C PRO A 11 -4.48 11.07 -12.58
N LEU A 12 -4.86 9.79 -12.62
CA LEU A 12 -6.10 9.30 -12.01
C LEU A 12 -6.13 9.84 -10.58
N ARG A 13 -6.98 10.84 -10.35
CA ARG A 13 -7.11 11.53 -9.07
C ARG A 13 -7.82 10.59 -8.10
N GLY A 14 -7.08 9.67 -7.51
CA GLY A 14 -7.64 8.69 -6.59
C GLY A 14 -6.56 8.03 -5.76
N HIS A 15 -6.78 7.98 -4.45
CA HIS A 15 -5.94 7.20 -3.55
C HIS A 15 -6.05 5.72 -3.91
N LEU A 16 -4.93 4.99 -3.95
CA LEU A 16 -4.91 3.60 -4.41
C LEU A 16 -5.94 2.73 -3.69
N ALA A 17 -6.05 2.87 -2.37
CA ALA A 17 -7.01 2.09 -1.56
C ALA A 17 -8.47 2.30 -1.99
N THR A 18 -8.88 3.52 -2.35
CA THR A 18 -10.27 3.81 -2.73
C THR A 18 -10.58 3.29 -4.13
N VAL A 19 -9.65 3.47 -5.06
CA VAL A 19 -9.77 2.95 -6.44
C VAL A 19 -9.76 1.42 -6.43
N PHE A 20 -8.89 0.79 -5.64
CA PHE A 20 -8.81 -0.66 -5.49
C PHE A 20 -10.12 -1.23 -4.92
N GLY A 21 -10.66 -0.61 -3.86
CA GLY A 21 -11.93 -1.01 -3.28
C GLY A 21 -13.11 -0.87 -4.26
N LEU A 22 -13.18 0.24 -5.01
CA LEU A 22 -14.20 0.45 -6.03
C LEU A 22 -14.08 -0.59 -7.16
N ALA A 23 -12.88 -0.84 -7.66
CA ALA A 23 -12.62 -1.84 -8.68
C ALA A 23 -13.03 -3.22 -8.20
N GLY A 24 -12.64 -3.61 -6.97
CA GLY A 24 -13.04 -4.87 -6.37
C GLY A 24 -14.56 -5.02 -6.25
N ALA A 25 -15.27 -3.96 -5.85
CA ALA A 25 -16.73 -3.98 -5.80
C ALA A 25 -17.35 -4.13 -7.19
N ARG A 26 -16.82 -3.45 -8.22
CA ARG A 26 -17.29 -3.58 -9.61
C ARG A 26 -17.03 -4.97 -10.21
N LEU A 27 -15.98 -5.65 -9.75
CA LEU A 27 -15.65 -7.02 -10.13
C LEU A 27 -16.42 -8.08 -9.31
N GLY A 28 -17.28 -7.67 -8.38
CA GLY A 28 -18.05 -8.59 -7.53
C GLY A 28 -17.20 -9.30 -6.47
N LEU A 29 -16.02 -8.78 -6.11
CA LEU A 29 -15.21 -9.36 -5.05
C LEU A 29 -15.90 -9.16 -3.69
N PRO A 30 -15.95 -10.21 -2.84
CA PRO A 30 -16.29 -10.04 -1.45
C PRO A 30 -15.36 -9.00 -0.81
N ARG A 31 -15.92 -8.08 -0.02
CA ARG A 31 -15.16 -7.02 0.66
C ARG A 31 -13.93 -7.58 1.39
N GLN A 32 -14.10 -8.69 2.11
CA GLN A 32 -13.03 -9.34 2.85
C GLN A 32 -11.88 -9.78 1.94
N ALA A 33 -12.20 -10.37 0.79
CA ALA A 33 -11.19 -10.76 -0.20
C ALA A 33 -10.46 -9.53 -0.78
N ALA A 34 -11.18 -8.44 -1.04
CA ALA A 34 -10.56 -7.20 -1.50
C ALA A 34 -9.60 -6.59 -0.45
N VAL A 35 -10.00 -6.53 0.82
CA VAL A 35 -9.13 -6.01 1.90
C VAL A 35 -7.91 -6.93 2.11
N GLN A 36 -8.10 -8.25 2.08
CA GLN A 36 -6.99 -9.22 2.17
C GLN A 36 -6.00 -9.06 1.02
N ALA A 37 -6.49 -8.95 -0.22
CA ALA A 37 -5.66 -8.75 -1.40
C ALA A 37 -4.88 -7.42 -1.31
N PHE A 38 -5.55 -6.34 -0.92
CA PHE A 38 -4.92 -5.04 -0.75
C PHE A 38 -3.83 -5.06 0.34
N SER A 39 -4.12 -5.69 1.48
CA SER A 39 -3.17 -5.84 2.59
C SER A 39 -1.95 -6.68 2.18
N HIS A 40 -2.18 -7.72 1.38
CA HIS A 40 -1.11 -8.53 0.81
C HIS A 40 -0.19 -7.71 -0.11
N CYS A 41 -0.74 -6.85 -0.97
CA CYS A 41 0.06 -5.95 -1.79
C CYS A 41 0.95 -5.04 -0.93
N GLY A 42 0.41 -4.42 0.12
CA GLY A 42 1.18 -3.56 1.02
C GLY A 42 2.35 -4.28 1.69
N VAL A 43 2.11 -5.47 2.26
CA VAL A 43 3.18 -6.24 2.92
C VAL A 43 4.19 -6.77 1.92
N ARG A 44 3.74 -7.24 0.75
CA ARG A 44 4.64 -7.66 -0.34
C ARG A 44 5.58 -6.52 -0.74
N ASP A 45 5.05 -5.30 -0.90
CA ASP A 45 5.84 -4.15 -1.35
C ASP A 45 6.86 -3.72 -0.30
N ALA A 46 6.47 -3.71 0.98
CA ALA A 46 7.39 -3.44 2.09
C ALA A 46 8.51 -4.49 2.21
N VAL A 47 8.17 -5.79 2.11
CA VAL A 47 9.16 -6.88 2.14
C VAL A 47 10.09 -6.82 0.91
N SER A 48 9.55 -6.52 -0.28
CA SER A 48 10.35 -6.30 -1.48
C SER A 48 11.35 -5.17 -1.31
N ALA A 49 10.92 -4.05 -0.71
CA ALA A 49 11.80 -2.93 -0.40
C ALA A 49 12.91 -3.33 0.59
N ALA A 50 12.57 -4.07 1.66
CA ALA A 50 13.54 -4.57 2.63
C ALA A 50 14.61 -5.48 1.97
N VAL A 51 14.21 -6.34 1.03
CA VAL A 51 15.15 -7.18 0.26
C VAL A 51 16.08 -6.32 -0.59
N ARG A 52 15.54 -5.34 -1.33
CA ARG A 52 16.32 -4.45 -2.21
C ARG A 52 17.28 -3.52 -1.45
N LEU A 53 16.93 -3.17 -0.20
CA LEU A 53 17.80 -2.42 0.71
C LEU A 53 18.86 -3.31 1.38
N GLY A 54 18.85 -4.62 1.14
CA GLY A 54 19.80 -5.57 1.75
C GLY A 54 19.51 -5.88 3.23
N LEU A 55 18.33 -5.52 3.76
CA LEU A 55 17.95 -5.77 5.15
C LEU A 55 17.57 -7.23 5.41
N VAL A 56 17.05 -7.91 4.39
CA VAL A 56 16.65 -9.32 4.46
C VAL A 56 16.97 -10.04 3.15
N GLY A 57 17.40 -11.30 3.22
CA GLY A 57 17.63 -12.11 2.03
C GLY A 57 16.31 -12.52 1.33
N PRO A 58 16.31 -12.80 0.02
CA PRO A 58 15.08 -13.15 -0.71
C PRO A 58 14.30 -14.32 -0.11
N LEU A 59 14.99 -15.39 0.29
CA LEU A 59 14.35 -16.56 0.91
C LEU A 59 13.77 -16.24 2.29
N ALA A 60 14.50 -15.46 3.10
CA ALA A 60 14.01 -15.01 4.40
C ALA A 60 12.82 -14.04 4.27
N GLY A 61 12.78 -13.25 3.19
CA GLY A 61 11.67 -12.35 2.86
C GLY A 61 10.34 -13.11 2.65
N ILE A 62 10.37 -14.26 1.98
CA ILE A 62 9.16 -15.10 1.80
C ILE A 62 8.61 -15.57 3.16
N GLY A 63 9.49 -16.01 4.05
CA GLY A 63 9.12 -16.42 5.40
C GLY A 63 8.56 -15.25 6.24
N LEU A 64 9.16 -14.07 6.11
CA LEU A 64 8.70 -12.84 6.77
C LEU A 64 7.31 -12.43 6.28
N GLN A 65 7.09 -12.39 4.96
CA GLN A 65 5.79 -12.03 4.37
C GLN A 65 4.68 -12.98 4.86
N THR A 66 4.92 -14.29 4.84
CA THR A 66 3.94 -15.27 5.33
C THR A 66 3.58 -15.04 6.80
N ARG A 67 4.59 -14.79 7.64
CA ARG A 67 4.40 -14.52 9.07
C ARG A 67 3.58 -13.25 9.30
N LEU A 68 3.95 -12.14 8.66
CA LEU A 68 3.23 -10.87 8.77
C LEU A 68 1.78 -11.00 8.31
N MET A 69 1.52 -11.72 7.21
CA MET A 69 0.16 -11.96 6.75
C MET A 69 -0.68 -12.75 7.75
N HIS A 70 -0.07 -13.70 8.45
CA HIS A 70 -0.74 -14.44 9.51
C HIS A 70 -1.03 -13.55 10.73
N GLU A 71 -0.06 -12.71 11.14
CA GLU A 71 -0.21 -11.78 12.27
C GLU A 71 -1.26 -10.70 12.00
N LEU A 72 -1.36 -10.18 10.77
CA LEU A 72 -2.34 -9.17 10.37
C LEU A 72 -3.76 -9.72 10.14
N ALA A 73 -3.94 -11.04 10.01
CA ALA A 73 -5.22 -11.65 9.65
C ALA A 73 -6.41 -11.23 10.57
N PRO A 74 -6.25 -11.14 11.90
CA PRO A 74 -7.32 -10.69 12.80
C PRO A 74 -7.74 -9.24 12.54
N GLU A 75 -6.76 -8.35 12.32
CA GLU A 75 -6.99 -6.92 12.07
C GLU A 75 -7.64 -6.68 10.71
N VAL A 76 -7.20 -7.42 9.68
CA VAL A 76 -7.82 -7.40 8.35
C VAL A 76 -9.28 -7.86 8.40
N GLY A 77 -9.60 -8.84 9.25
CA GLY A 77 -10.98 -9.24 9.52
C GLY A 77 -11.78 -8.17 10.26
N ALA A 78 -11.17 -7.47 11.21
CA ALA A 78 -11.79 -6.42 12.02
C ALA A 78 -11.93 -5.06 11.28
N ALA A 79 -11.15 -4.82 10.23
CA ALA A 79 -11.16 -3.60 9.41
C ALA A 79 -12.55 -3.30 8.79
N HIS A 80 -13.49 -4.24 8.86
CA HIS A 80 -14.87 -4.09 8.41
C HIS A 80 -15.78 -3.34 9.41
N ALA A 81 -15.33 -3.13 10.65
CA ALA A 81 -16.17 -2.60 11.73
C ALA A 81 -16.05 -1.08 11.95
N GLY A 82 -15.07 -0.41 11.32
CA GLY A 82 -14.82 1.03 11.51
C GLY A 82 -15.72 1.91 10.64
N GLY A 83 -16.31 2.95 11.24
CA GLY A 83 -16.97 4.03 10.50
C GLY A 83 -15.98 4.96 9.79
N ILE A 84 -16.45 5.80 8.86
CA ILE A 84 -15.61 6.74 8.10
C ILE A 84 -14.83 7.73 8.98
N SER A 85 -15.32 8.01 10.18
CA SER A 85 -14.63 8.83 11.18
C SER A 85 -13.28 8.26 11.62
N GLN A 86 -13.05 6.95 11.41
CA GLN A 86 -11.81 6.26 11.73
C GLN A 86 -10.89 6.07 10.51
N ALA A 87 -11.26 6.58 9.33
CA ALA A 87 -10.56 6.30 8.08
C ALA A 87 -9.20 7.03 7.93
N ALA A 88 -8.91 8.01 8.78
CA ALA A 88 -7.68 8.79 8.74
C ALA A 88 -6.92 8.71 10.09
N PRO A 89 -6.49 7.50 10.52
CA PRO A 89 -5.67 7.40 11.71
C PRO A 89 -4.31 8.05 11.46
N CYS A 90 -3.78 8.69 12.49
CA CYS A 90 -2.43 9.28 12.47
C CYS A 90 -1.42 8.22 12.91
N ALA A 91 -0.30 8.10 12.19
CA ALA A 91 0.78 7.18 12.50
C ALA A 91 2.08 7.98 12.61
N PRO A 92 2.31 8.69 13.73
CA PRO A 92 3.27 9.79 13.81
C PRO A 92 4.70 9.39 13.43
N LEU A 93 5.14 8.17 13.79
CA LEU A 93 6.46 7.68 13.38
C LEU A 93 6.55 7.45 11.87
N VAL A 94 5.51 6.89 11.25
CA VAL A 94 5.45 6.68 9.80
C VAL A 94 5.39 8.01 9.08
N ASP A 95 4.58 8.95 9.58
CA ASP A 95 4.45 10.30 9.01
C ASP A 95 5.80 11.05 9.04
N CYS A 96 6.52 10.98 10.15
CA CYS A 96 7.86 11.55 10.28
C CYS A 96 8.88 10.89 9.34
N VAL A 97 8.90 9.55 9.26
CA VAL A 97 9.82 8.83 8.37
C VAL A 97 9.51 9.14 6.90
N GLN A 98 8.23 9.21 6.53
CA GLN A 98 7.79 9.56 5.18
C GLN A 98 8.22 10.98 4.82
N ALA A 99 8.05 11.95 5.73
CA ALA A 99 8.53 13.32 5.52
C ALA A 99 10.07 13.38 5.41
N ALA A 100 10.78 12.61 6.22
CA ALA A 100 12.23 12.54 6.20
C ALA A 100 12.79 11.85 4.95
N HIS A 101 11.99 11.10 4.19
CA HIS A 101 12.43 10.49 2.93
C HIS A 101 12.92 11.54 1.92
N GLU A 102 12.39 12.77 1.97
CA GLU A 102 12.86 13.88 1.15
C GLU A 102 14.29 14.34 1.48
N LEU A 103 14.79 14.02 2.69
CA LEU A 103 16.13 14.40 3.14
C LEU A 103 17.20 13.40 2.72
N LEU A 104 16.83 12.26 2.13
CA LEU A 104 17.78 11.24 1.69
C LEU A 104 18.60 11.73 0.50
N HIS A 105 19.93 11.72 0.64
CA HIS A 105 20.89 12.09 -0.42
C HIS A 105 20.77 11.18 -1.66
N ALA A 106 20.48 9.89 -1.47
CA ALA A 106 20.22 8.94 -2.54
C ALA A 106 18.93 8.16 -2.25
N ARG A 107 18.09 7.97 -3.27
CA ARG A 107 16.77 7.34 -3.14
C ARG A 107 16.64 6.18 -4.13
N LEU A 108 16.24 5.01 -3.62
CA LEU A 108 15.93 3.82 -4.42
C LEU A 108 14.43 3.70 -4.73
N PHE A 109 13.60 4.45 -4.00
CA PHE A 109 12.14 4.41 -4.05
C PHE A 109 11.58 5.82 -4.13
N LEU A 110 10.35 5.91 -4.60
CA LEU A 110 9.51 7.10 -4.48
C LEU A 110 8.56 6.90 -3.30
N THR A 111 8.16 7.99 -2.66
CA THR A 111 7.09 8.01 -1.65
C THR A 111 5.71 7.94 -2.28
#